data_AF-A0A2M4BZ71-F1
#
_entry.id   AF-A0A2M4BZ71-F1
#
_cell.length_a   1.000
_cell.length_b   1.000
_cell.length_c   1.000
_cell.angle_alpha   90.00
_cell.angle_beta   90.00
_cell.angle_gamma   90.00
#
_symmetry.space_group_name_H-M   'P 1'
#
loop_
_entity.id
_entity.type
_entity.pdbx_description
1 polymer ?
#
loop_
_entity_poly.entity_id
_entity_poly.type
_entity_poly.pdbx_seq_one_letter_code
_entity_poly.pdbx_strand_id
1 'polypeptide(L)'
;RTFASKFSSKRDLDKGALPQRIDRSIAPKYQVFRDTDAPVIFDVEEERLTFERKIIHSDVPDKFKSINLSRAEEGVFDLNDLVAILKLNNAMDMFVCTVPKHIKYVDYMCVVSGRNRKHMLGIAETVKKAFKIKRHTSDQIPKIEGESSSDWMAMDLGNIAIHIFSPAAREHYDLESLWTVGSSYDGESNKPNENMVLLFEKHTVYLNGLKSLNTSKRM
;
A
#
# COMPACT_ATOMS: atom_id res chain seq x y z
N ARG A 1 -16.14 59.87 60.54
CA ARG A 1 -15.01 58.91 60.34
C ARG A 1 -15.60 57.83 59.44
N THR A 2 -15.19 57.52 58.20
CA THR A 2 -13.97 57.75 57.40
C THR A 2 -14.29 57.35 55.94
N PHE A 3 -13.36 57.58 55.01
CA PHE A 3 -13.47 57.66 53.53
C PHE A 3 -13.41 56.34 52.71
N ALA A 4 -13.74 56.47 51.40
CA ALA A 4 -13.24 55.76 50.19
C ALA A 4 -13.81 54.34 49.87
N SER A 5 -13.90 53.83 48.63
CA SER A 5 -13.34 54.18 47.31
C SER A 5 -14.15 53.52 46.18
N LYS A 6 -14.18 54.16 45.00
CA LYS A 6 -14.60 53.60 43.69
C LYS A 6 -13.76 52.38 43.28
N PHE A 7 -14.36 51.43 42.57
CA PHE A 7 -13.77 50.83 41.37
C PHE A 7 -14.87 50.30 40.44
N SER A 8 -15.01 50.93 39.28
CA SER A 8 -15.83 50.48 38.15
C SER A 8 -14.89 49.84 37.14
N SER A 9 -15.18 48.62 36.70
CA SER A 9 -14.56 48.03 35.51
C SER A 9 -15.68 47.62 34.57
N LYS A 10 -15.85 48.44 33.52
CA LYS A 10 -16.72 48.24 32.37
C LYS A 10 -16.28 46.96 31.64
N ARG A 11 -17.00 45.87 31.85
CA ARG A 11 -17.22 44.87 30.81
C ARG A 11 -18.54 45.24 30.15
N ASP A 12 -18.65 44.95 28.86
CA ASP A 12 -19.73 45.36 27.95
C ASP A 12 -19.46 46.72 27.32
N LEU A 13 -18.76 46.70 26.17
CA LEU A 13 -18.96 47.58 25.01
C LEU A 13 -17.86 47.26 23.98
N ASP A 14 -18.05 46.23 23.17
CA ASP A 14 -17.65 46.30 21.76
C ASP A 14 -18.43 45.27 20.91
N LYS A 15 -19.74 45.51 20.76
CA LYS A 15 -20.51 44.92 19.66
C LYS A 15 -20.25 45.80 18.44
N GLY A 16 -19.71 45.19 17.39
CA GLY A 16 -19.20 45.85 16.20
C GLY A 16 -20.01 47.04 15.71
N ALA A 17 -19.42 48.23 15.85
CA ALA A 17 -19.80 49.40 15.09
C ALA A 17 -19.05 49.38 13.75
N LEU A 18 -19.79 49.35 12.63
CA LEU A 18 -19.23 49.66 11.32
C LEU A 18 -18.63 51.08 11.38
N PRO A 19 -17.35 51.30 11.04
CA PRO A 19 -16.77 52.63 11.08
C PRO A 19 -17.52 53.52 10.09
N GLN A 20 -17.95 54.69 10.58
CA GLN A 20 -18.55 55.72 9.75
C GLN A 20 -17.64 56.01 8.55
N ARG A 21 -18.21 55.95 7.34
CA ARG A 21 -17.52 56.26 6.08
C ARG A 21 -16.93 57.67 6.15
N ILE A 22 -15.62 57.74 6.34
CA ILE A 22 -14.82 58.92 6.05
C ILE A 22 -14.53 58.91 4.53
N ASP A 23 -14.53 60.09 3.93
CA ASP A 23 -14.56 60.36 2.49
C ASP A 23 -13.67 59.51 1.58
N ARG A 24 -14.18 59.28 0.36
CA ARG A 24 -13.55 58.52 -0.72
C ARG A 24 -12.39 59.29 -1.35
N SER A 25 -11.15 59.06 -0.92
CA SER A 25 -9.97 59.31 -1.79
C SER A 25 -8.62 58.74 -1.32
N ILE A 26 -8.55 57.95 -0.25
CA ILE A 26 -7.32 57.23 0.12
C ILE A 26 -7.69 55.79 0.47
N ALA A 27 -7.42 54.85 -0.43
CA ALA A 27 -7.47 53.44 -0.09
C ALA A 27 -6.50 53.20 1.07
N PRO A 28 -6.92 52.57 2.18
CA PRO A 28 -6.03 52.32 3.30
C PRO A 28 -4.84 51.49 2.80
N LYS A 29 -3.63 52.03 2.95
CA LYS A 29 -2.36 51.38 2.57
C LYS A 29 -1.97 50.24 3.53
N TYR A 30 -2.81 49.95 4.53
CA TYR A 30 -2.56 48.91 5.51
C TYR A 30 -3.60 47.81 5.36
N GLN A 31 -3.12 46.57 5.44
CA GLN A 31 -3.97 45.40 5.49
C GLN A 31 -4.29 45.11 6.96
N VAL A 32 -5.58 45.07 7.29
CA VAL A 32 -6.02 44.69 8.63
C VAL A 32 -5.88 43.18 8.74
N PHE A 33 -4.87 42.72 9.48
CA PHE A 33 -4.69 41.31 9.79
C PHE A 33 -5.65 40.91 10.91
N ARG A 34 -6.49 39.90 10.68
CA ARG A 34 -7.27 39.24 11.72
C ARG A 34 -6.55 37.97 12.14
N ASP A 35 -6.75 37.51 13.38
CA ASP A 35 -6.20 36.23 13.83
C ASP A 35 -6.66 35.05 12.96
N THR A 36 -7.81 35.17 12.28
CA THR A 36 -8.30 34.20 11.29
C THR A 36 -7.46 34.14 10.00
N ASP A 37 -6.72 35.20 9.70
CA ASP A 37 -5.91 35.34 8.48
C ASP A 37 -4.44 34.95 8.74
N ALA A 38 -4.10 34.59 9.99
CA ALA A 38 -2.77 34.15 10.34
C ALA A 38 -2.45 32.80 9.67
N PRO A 39 -1.24 32.64 9.07
CA PRO A 39 -0.84 31.35 8.53
C PRO A 39 -0.73 30.34 9.68
N VAL A 40 -1.46 29.23 9.56
CA VAL A 40 -1.31 28.09 10.48
C VAL A 40 0.06 27.49 10.24
N ILE A 41 0.93 27.54 11.26
CA ILE A 41 2.24 26.90 11.23
C ILE A 41 2.05 25.47 11.71
N PHE A 42 2.06 24.53 10.77
CA PHE A 42 2.10 23.11 11.07
C PHE A 42 3.45 22.73 11.65
N ASP A 43 3.51 21.65 12.43
CA ASP A 43 4.79 21.04 12.70
C ASP A 43 5.38 20.42 11.41
N VAL A 44 6.68 20.09 11.44
CA VAL A 44 7.39 19.60 10.26
C VAL A 44 6.75 18.33 9.69
N GLU A 45 6.15 17.50 10.54
CA GLU A 45 5.53 16.24 10.12
C GLU A 45 4.17 16.53 9.47
N GLU A 46 3.30 17.29 10.13
CA GLU A 46 2.00 17.73 9.61
C GLU A 46 2.13 18.45 8.26
N GLU A 47 3.15 19.28 8.08
CA GLU A 47 3.42 19.98 6.82
C GLU A 47 3.80 18.98 5.70
N ARG A 48 4.66 18.00 6.00
CA ARG A 48 5.00 16.91 5.07
C ARG A 48 3.77 16.10 4.68
N LEU A 49 2.95 15.69 5.66
CA LEU A 49 1.75 14.91 5.42
C LEU A 49 0.73 15.67 4.57
N THR A 50 0.58 16.97 4.81
CA THR A 50 -0.31 17.85 4.04
C THR A 50 0.19 18.02 2.61
N PHE A 51 1.51 18.18 2.42
CA PHE A 51 2.13 18.27 1.11
C PHE A 51 1.97 16.97 0.31
N GLU A 52 2.27 15.82 0.91
CA GLU A 52 2.05 14.51 0.29
C GLU A 52 0.59 14.31 -0.10
N ARG A 53 -0.36 14.66 0.78
CA ARG A 53 -1.79 14.56 0.49
C ARG A 53 -2.21 15.44 -0.69
N LYS A 54 -1.72 16.68 -0.74
CA LYS A 54 -1.99 17.61 -1.85
C LYS A 54 -1.44 17.07 -3.17
N ILE A 55 -0.23 16.53 -3.20
CA ILE A 55 0.35 15.90 -4.40
C ILE A 55 -0.48 14.70 -4.85
N ILE A 56 -0.88 13.81 -3.92
CA ILE A 56 -1.66 12.63 -4.25
C ILE A 56 -3.05 13.02 -4.82
N HIS A 57 -3.68 14.07 -4.29
CA HIS A 57 -4.99 14.54 -4.76
C HIS A 57 -4.92 15.34 -6.07
N SER A 58 -3.84 16.08 -6.34
CA SER A 58 -3.72 16.87 -7.58
C SER A 58 -3.50 16.01 -8.83
N ASP A 59 -2.95 14.79 -8.66
CA ASP A 59 -2.51 13.92 -9.75
C ASP A 59 -3.36 12.65 -9.91
N VAL A 60 -4.61 12.62 -9.41
CA VAL A 60 -5.49 11.45 -9.60
C VAL A 60 -5.73 11.27 -11.11
N PRO A 61 -5.17 10.22 -11.74
CA PRO A 61 -5.31 10.06 -13.19
C PRO A 61 -6.79 9.89 -13.55
N ASP A 62 -7.24 10.49 -14.65
CA ASP A 62 -8.63 10.39 -15.15
C ASP A 62 -9.16 8.94 -15.19
N LYS A 63 -8.23 7.99 -15.36
CA LYS A 63 -8.46 6.55 -15.35
C LYS A 63 -9.22 6.06 -14.09
N PHE A 64 -9.14 6.74 -12.95
CA PHE A 64 -9.80 6.31 -11.71
C PHE A 64 -11.12 7.02 -11.38
N LYS A 65 -11.61 7.94 -12.22
CA LYS A 65 -12.85 8.70 -11.93
C LYS A 65 -14.11 7.85 -11.81
N SER A 66 -14.14 6.68 -12.46
CA SER A 66 -15.27 5.75 -12.43
C SER A 66 -15.24 4.75 -11.28
N ILE A 67 -14.19 4.78 -10.44
CA ILE A 67 -13.99 3.82 -9.35
C ILE A 67 -14.24 4.51 -8.01
N ASN A 68 -14.78 3.78 -7.04
CA ASN A 68 -14.89 4.27 -5.67
C ASN A 68 -13.49 4.44 -5.07
N LEU A 69 -13.12 5.70 -4.78
CA LEU A 69 -11.84 6.07 -4.16
C LEU A 69 -11.97 6.33 -2.64
N SER A 70 -13.13 6.05 -2.05
CA SER A 70 -13.31 6.08 -0.58
C SER A 70 -12.72 4.82 0.06
N ARG A 71 -12.19 4.97 1.26
CA ARG A 71 -11.61 3.86 2.04
C ARG A 71 -12.69 2.86 2.45
N ALA A 72 -12.33 1.58 2.47
CA ALA A 72 -13.17 0.50 2.97
C ALA A 72 -13.31 0.49 4.51
N GLU A 73 -14.30 -0.23 5.03
CA GLU A 73 -14.51 -0.37 6.49
C GLU A 73 -13.47 -1.31 7.12
N GLU A 74 -13.25 -2.49 6.52
CA GLU A 74 -12.34 -3.53 7.03
C GLU A 74 -10.89 -3.42 6.49
N GLY A 75 -10.56 -2.36 5.75
CA GLY A 75 -9.24 -2.20 5.15
C GLY A 75 -9.06 -0.95 4.31
N VAL A 76 -8.03 -0.93 3.45
CA VAL A 76 -7.86 0.15 2.46
C VAL A 76 -8.71 -0.11 1.21
N PHE A 77 -8.80 -1.38 0.81
CA PHE A 77 -9.60 -1.82 -0.33
C PHE A 77 -10.75 -2.72 0.08
N ASP A 78 -11.90 -2.49 -0.57
CA ASP A 78 -12.93 -3.49 -0.72
C ASP A 78 -12.59 -4.42 -1.90
N LEU A 79 -13.03 -5.67 -1.81
CA LEU A 79 -12.81 -6.65 -2.87
C LEU A 79 -13.39 -6.18 -4.22
N ASN A 80 -14.57 -5.56 -4.20
CA ASN A 80 -15.24 -5.07 -5.40
C ASN A 80 -14.43 -3.96 -6.11
N ASP A 81 -13.81 -3.08 -5.33
CA ASP A 81 -12.98 -1.99 -5.87
C ASP A 81 -11.71 -2.53 -6.50
N LEU A 82 -11.07 -3.50 -5.84
CA LEU A 82 -9.90 -4.18 -6.39
C LEU A 82 -10.25 -4.85 -7.72
N VAL A 83 -11.36 -5.60 -7.77
CA VAL A 83 -11.82 -6.25 -9.01
C VAL A 83 -12.13 -5.22 -10.10
N ALA A 84 -12.72 -4.07 -9.77
CA ALA A 84 -12.97 -3.00 -10.73
C ALA A 84 -11.66 -2.43 -11.32
N ILE A 85 -10.65 -2.23 -10.47
CA ILE A 85 -9.31 -1.78 -10.91
C ILE A 85 -8.65 -2.83 -11.81
N LEU A 86 -8.75 -4.11 -11.46
CA LEU A 86 -8.17 -5.20 -12.24
C LEU A 86 -8.83 -5.33 -13.62
N LYS A 87 -10.17 -5.24 -13.67
CA LYS A 87 -10.93 -5.22 -14.93
C LYS A 87 -10.57 -4.03 -15.81
N LEU A 88 -10.40 -2.85 -15.22
CA LEU A 88 -9.98 -1.64 -15.95
C LEU A 88 -8.59 -1.77 -16.58
N ASN A 89 -7.72 -2.61 -16.01
CA ASN A 89 -6.41 -2.91 -16.57
C ASN A 89 -6.40 -4.17 -17.44
N ASN A 90 -7.57 -4.72 -17.78
CA ASN A 90 -7.71 -5.93 -18.59
C ASN A 90 -6.89 -7.11 -18.02
N ALA A 91 -6.86 -7.24 -16.69
CA ALA A 91 -6.32 -8.43 -16.04
C ALA A 91 -7.11 -9.65 -16.50
N MET A 92 -6.40 -10.74 -16.77
CA MET A 92 -7.01 -11.98 -17.26
C MET A 92 -7.20 -12.94 -16.09
N ASP A 93 -8.18 -13.84 -16.22
CA ASP A 93 -8.32 -15.01 -15.36
C ASP A 93 -8.30 -14.64 -13.86
N MET A 94 -9.32 -13.95 -13.40
CA MET A 94 -9.37 -13.48 -12.02
C MET A 94 -9.95 -14.59 -11.13
N PHE A 95 -9.13 -15.06 -10.20
CA PHE A 95 -9.54 -15.95 -9.13
C PHE A 95 -9.49 -15.20 -7.80
N VAL A 96 -10.51 -15.40 -6.97
CA VAL A 96 -10.55 -14.85 -5.62
C VAL A 96 -11.07 -15.93 -4.68
N CYS A 97 -10.38 -16.14 -3.57
CA CYS A 97 -10.84 -17.00 -2.49
C CYS A 97 -10.80 -16.28 -1.14
N THR A 98 -11.67 -16.72 -0.23
CA THR A 98 -11.67 -16.29 1.16
C THR A 98 -10.73 -17.17 1.95
N VAL A 99 -9.81 -16.55 2.71
CA VAL A 99 -8.89 -17.29 3.56
C VAL A 99 -9.50 -17.44 4.96
N PRO A 100 -9.49 -18.65 5.54
CA PRO A 100 -10.01 -18.85 6.89
C PRO A 100 -9.26 -18.02 7.94
N LYS A 101 -10.01 -17.34 8.83
CA LYS A 101 -9.45 -16.44 9.86
C LYS A 101 -8.45 -17.09 10.83
N HIS A 102 -8.46 -18.41 10.95
CA HIS A 102 -7.52 -19.13 11.83
C HIS A 102 -6.08 -19.18 11.29
N ILE A 103 -5.89 -19.01 9.97
CA ILE A 103 -4.57 -19.02 9.32
C ILE A 103 -3.80 -17.71 9.56
N LYS A 104 -4.48 -16.64 10.02
CA LYS A 104 -3.92 -15.31 10.33
C LYS A 104 -2.97 -14.77 9.24
N TYR A 105 -3.37 -14.95 7.98
CA TYR A 105 -2.62 -14.46 6.83
C TYR A 105 -3.27 -13.20 6.25
N VAL A 106 -4.33 -13.37 5.47
CA VAL A 106 -5.20 -12.31 4.93
C VAL A 106 -6.65 -12.75 5.01
N ASP A 107 -7.61 -11.87 4.73
CA ASP A 107 -9.02 -12.24 4.63
C ASP A 107 -9.37 -12.76 3.23
N TYR A 108 -8.75 -12.17 2.19
CA TYR A 108 -8.96 -12.56 0.80
C TYR A 108 -7.63 -12.72 0.06
N MET A 109 -7.56 -13.76 -0.77
CA MET A 109 -6.47 -13.94 -1.72
C MET A 109 -7.01 -13.77 -3.14
N CYS A 110 -6.36 -12.94 -3.93
CA CYS A 110 -6.68 -12.71 -5.33
C CYS A 110 -5.51 -13.17 -6.21
N VAL A 111 -5.80 -13.97 -7.22
CA VAL A 111 -4.84 -14.44 -8.22
C VAL A 111 -5.30 -13.96 -9.58
N VAL A 112 -4.41 -13.32 -10.33
CA VAL A 112 -4.69 -12.79 -11.67
C VAL A 112 -3.57 -13.12 -12.64
N SER A 113 -3.90 -13.23 -13.93
CA SER A 113 -2.95 -13.50 -15.00
C SER A 113 -2.66 -12.24 -15.82
N GLY A 114 -1.39 -11.97 -16.03
CA GLY A 114 -0.90 -10.97 -16.98
C GLY A 114 -0.60 -11.58 -18.35
N ARG A 115 -0.42 -10.74 -19.38
CA ARG A 115 -0.09 -11.19 -20.74
C ARG A 115 1.43 -11.26 -20.95
N ASN A 116 2.14 -10.35 -20.31
CA ASN A 116 3.59 -10.25 -20.33
C ASN A 116 4.03 -9.47 -19.08
N ARG A 117 5.33 -9.48 -18.79
CA ARG A 117 5.91 -8.78 -17.63
C ARG A 117 5.51 -7.30 -17.55
N LYS A 118 5.50 -6.58 -18.68
CA LYS A 118 5.12 -5.16 -18.71
C LYS A 118 3.66 -4.95 -18.32
N HIS A 119 2.77 -5.84 -18.77
CA HIS A 119 1.35 -5.83 -18.41
C HIS A 119 1.17 -6.10 -16.91
N MET A 120 1.87 -7.11 -16.38
CA MET A 120 1.86 -7.44 -14.96
C MET A 120 2.31 -6.26 -14.10
N LEU A 121 3.44 -5.66 -14.44
CA LEU A 121 3.97 -4.48 -13.74
C LEU A 121 2.99 -3.30 -13.82
N GLY A 122 2.40 -3.06 -14.99
CA GLY A 122 1.39 -2.00 -15.15
C GLY A 122 0.16 -2.21 -14.28
N ILE A 123 -0.31 -3.46 -14.11
CA ILE A 123 -1.40 -3.80 -13.19
C ILE A 123 -0.97 -3.50 -11.75
N ALA A 124 0.18 -4.01 -11.32
CA ALA A 124 0.72 -3.83 -9.96
C ALA A 124 0.89 -2.34 -9.60
N GLU A 125 1.49 -1.55 -10.49
CA GLU A 125 1.64 -0.11 -10.32
C GLU A 125 0.30 0.61 -10.25
N THR A 126 -0.69 0.19 -11.03
CA THR A 126 -2.02 0.81 -11.02
C THR A 126 -2.74 0.54 -9.71
N VAL A 127 -2.65 -0.69 -9.18
CA VAL A 127 -3.17 -1.04 -7.85
C VAL A 127 -2.44 -0.25 -6.77
N LYS A 128 -1.11 -0.13 -6.84
CA LYS A 128 -0.30 0.67 -5.91
C LYS A 128 -0.69 2.15 -5.91
N LYS A 129 -0.95 2.73 -7.10
CA LYS A 129 -1.42 4.12 -7.23
C LYS A 129 -2.79 4.29 -6.60
N ALA A 130 -3.73 3.38 -6.87
CA ALA A 130 -5.05 3.40 -6.24
C ALA A 130 -4.96 3.28 -4.71
N PHE A 131 -4.09 2.40 -4.20
CA PHE A 131 -3.84 2.26 -2.76
C PHE A 131 -3.38 3.59 -2.15
N LYS A 132 -2.42 4.26 -2.78
CA LYS A 132 -1.90 5.56 -2.30
C LYS A 132 -2.98 6.64 -2.20
N ILE A 133 -4.01 6.58 -3.06
CA ILE A 133 -5.12 7.53 -3.04
C ILE A 133 -6.12 7.18 -1.92
N LYS A 134 -6.41 5.89 -1.71
CA LYS A 134 -7.40 5.41 -0.73
C LYS A 134 -6.89 5.32 0.71
N ARG A 135 -5.57 5.20 0.91
CA ARG A 135 -4.96 4.94 2.21
C ARG A 135 -5.08 6.11 3.18
N HIS A 136 -5.04 5.82 4.48
CA HIS A 136 -4.68 6.83 5.46
C HIS A 136 -3.17 7.05 5.47
N THR A 137 -2.78 8.20 6.03
CA THR A 137 -1.38 8.57 6.19
C THR A 137 -0.60 7.56 7.05
N SER A 138 -1.26 6.93 8.02
CA SER A 138 -0.71 5.87 8.89
C SER A 138 -0.48 4.53 8.19
N ASP A 139 -1.17 4.28 7.07
CA ASP A 139 -1.10 3.00 6.39
C ASP A 139 0.20 2.91 5.56
N GLN A 140 0.90 1.79 5.68
CA GLN A 140 2.14 1.55 4.93
C GLN A 140 1.85 1.34 3.45
N ILE A 141 2.69 1.90 2.59
CA ILE A 141 2.54 1.75 1.14
C ILE A 141 2.97 0.33 0.75
N PRO A 142 2.12 -0.43 0.01
CA PRO A 142 2.45 -1.77 -0.41
C PRO A 142 3.66 -1.78 -1.34
N LYS A 143 4.55 -2.73 -1.09
CA LYS A 143 5.70 -3.01 -1.97
C LYS A 143 5.27 -4.01 -3.05
N ILE A 144 5.92 -3.91 -4.20
CA ILE A 144 5.73 -4.87 -5.29
C ILE A 144 6.84 -5.90 -5.12
N GLU A 145 6.47 -7.08 -4.67
CA GLU A 145 7.38 -8.22 -4.61
C GLU A 145 7.52 -8.84 -6.00
N GLY A 146 8.72 -9.27 -6.36
CA GLY A 146 8.98 -9.88 -7.67
C GLY A 146 9.06 -8.89 -8.84
N GLU A 147 9.31 -7.60 -8.62
CA GLU A 147 9.42 -6.59 -9.70
C GLU A 147 10.49 -6.95 -10.77
N SER A 148 11.58 -7.59 -10.35
CA SER A 148 12.64 -8.10 -11.24
C SER A 148 12.25 -9.41 -11.94
N SER A 149 11.29 -10.16 -11.39
CA SER A 149 10.80 -11.42 -11.96
C SER A 149 9.94 -11.18 -13.20
N SER A 150 10.01 -12.09 -14.15
CA SER A 150 9.16 -12.10 -15.35
C SER A 150 7.81 -12.75 -15.12
N ASP A 151 7.72 -13.65 -14.15
CA ASP A 151 6.69 -14.67 -14.10
C ASP A 151 5.73 -14.53 -12.94
N TRP A 152 6.17 -13.84 -11.88
CA TRP A 152 5.37 -13.66 -10.67
C TRP A 152 5.66 -12.30 -10.04
N MET A 153 4.58 -11.63 -9.66
CA MET A 153 4.61 -10.44 -8.81
C MET A 153 3.53 -10.58 -7.73
N ALA A 154 3.79 -10.07 -6.54
CA ALA A 154 2.80 -10.06 -5.46
C ALA A 154 2.78 -8.72 -4.73
N MET A 155 1.63 -8.41 -4.14
CA MET A 155 1.47 -7.27 -3.27
C MET A 155 0.55 -7.62 -2.10
N ASP A 156 0.91 -7.14 -0.93
CA ASP A 156 0.09 -7.20 0.27
C ASP A 156 -0.64 -5.86 0.46
N LEU A 157 -1.98 -5.88 0.43
CA LEU A 157 -2.83 -4.70 0.61
C LEU A 157 -3.41 -4.60 2.03
N GLY A 158 -2.96 -5.45 2.97
CA GLY A 158 -3.42 -5.54 4.35
C GLY A 158 -4.47 -6.63 4.53
N ASN A 159 -5.71 -6.40 4.08
CA ASN A 159 -6.79 -7.39 4.14
C ASN A 159 -6.85 -8.32 2.92
N ILE A 160 -6.21 -7.92 1.81
CA ILE A 160 -6.18 -8.65 0.55
C ILE A 160 -4.75 -8.88 0.09
N ALA A 161 -4.37 -10.13 -0.19
CA ALA A 161 -3.14 -10.46 -0.90
C ALA A 161 -3.43 -10.62 -2.40
N ILE A 162 -2.71 -9.91 -3.26
CA ILE A 162 -2.82 -10.06 -4.72
C ILE A 162 -1.55 -10.71 -5.30
N HIS A 163 -1.76 -11.73 -6.11
CA HIS A 163 -0.72 -12.42 -6.86
C HIS A 163 -1.00 -12.26 -8.37
N ILE A 164 0.01 -11.80 -9.10
CA ILE A 164 -0.05 -11.55 -10.54
C ILE A 164 0.95 -12.50 -11.20
N PHE A 165 0.45 -13.46 -11.98
CA PHE A 165 1.27 -14.48 -12.63
C PHE A 165 1.31 -14.32 -14.15
N SER A 166 2.36 -14.84 -14.78
CA SER A 166 2.30 -15.22 -16.18
C SER A 166 1.44 -16.50 -16.33
N PRO A 167 0.78 -16.73 -17.48
CA PRO A 167 -0.10 -17.89 -17.64
C PRO A 167 0.62 -19.22 -17.39
N ALA A 168 1.85 -19.35 -17.86
CA ALA A 168 2.69 -20.54 -17.64
C ALA A 168 3.05 -20.73 -16.17
N ALA A 169 3.38 -19.65 -15.45
CA ALA A 169 3.71 -19.74 -14.03
C ALA A 169 2.49 -20.10 -13.18
N ARG A 170 1.30 -19.61 -13.55
CA ARG A 170 0.06 -19.93 -12.84
C ARG A 170 -0.25 -21.43 -12.91
N GLU A 171 -0.12 -22.04 -14.09
CA GLU A 171 -0.29 -23.49 -14.26
C GLU A 171 0.79 -24.28 -13.50
N HIS A 172 2.01 -23.77 -13.42
CA HIS A 172 3.10 -24.44 -12.72
C HIS A 172 2.95 -24.43 -11.19
N TYR A 173 2.52 -23.30 -10.62
CA TYR A 173 2.39 -23.14 -9.17
C TYR A 173 1.01 -23.55 -8.62
N ASP A 174 -0.03 -23.50 -9.45
CA ASP A 174 -1.41 -23.89 -9.14
C ASP A 174 -1.90 -23.53 -7.72
N LEU A 175 -1.74 -22.25 -7.35
CA LEU A 175 -2.14 -21.76 -6.03
C LEU A 175 -3.66 -21.87 -5.80
N GLU A 176 -4.46 -21.88 -6.86
CA GLU A 176 -5.92 -21.98 -6.74
C GLU A 176 -6.35 -23.31 -6.12
N SER A 177 -5.79 -24.42 -6.63
CA SER A 177 -6.04 -25.74 -6.09
C SER A 177 -5.57 -25.85 -4.65
N LEU A 178 -4.37 -25.35 -4.36
CA LEU A 178 -3.79 -25.38 -3.02
C LEU A 178 -4.69 -24.68 -1.99
N TRP A 179 -5.17 -23.48 -2.31
CA TRP A 179 -5.96 -22.67 -1.37
C TRP A 179 -7.46 -23.01 -1.36
N THR A 180 -7.95 -23.79 -2.33
CA THR A 180 -9.37 -24.21 -2.38
C THR A 180 -9.57 -25.62 -1.84
N VAL A 181 -8.78 -26.58 -2.31
CA VAL A 181 -8.94 -28.01 -2.00
C VAL A 181 -8.03 -28.44 -0.85
N GLY A 182 -6.95 -27.70 -0.61
CA GLY A 182 -5.98 -27.96 0.44
C GLY A 182 -4.83 -28.86 -0.01
N SER A 183 -3.78 -28.91 0.81
CA SER A 183 -2.54 -29.64 0.51
C SER A 183 -2.74 -31.15 0.31
N SER A 184 -3.79 -31.75 0.88
CA SER A 184 -4.11 -33.18 0.72
C SER A 184 -4.46 -33.59 -0.71
N TYR A 185 -4.76 -32.63 -1.59
CA TYR A 185 -5.10 -32.88 -2.99
C TYR A 185 -4.06 -32.31 -3.96
N ASP A 186 -3.00 -31.67 -3.46
CA ASP A 186 -1.91 -31.18 -4.27
C ASP A 186 -0.91 -32.30 -4.58
N GLY A 187 -0.72 -32.59 -5.87
CA GLY A 187 0.20 -33.63 -6.33
C GLY A 187 1.65 -33.35 -5.98
N GLU A 188 2.04 -32.07 -5.88
CA GLU A 188 3.39 -31.66 -5.49
C GLU A 188 3.61 -31.83 -3.98
N SER A 189 2.67 -31.37 -3.16
CA SER A 189 2.72 -31.53 -1.69
C SER A 189 2.66 -32.98 -1.22
N ASN A 190 1.98 -33.86 -1.97
CA ASN A 190 1.83 -35.28 -1.62
C ASN A 190 2.88 -36.19 -2.28
N LYS A 191 3.92 -35.63 -2.92
CA LYS A 191 5.04 -36.45 -3.42
C LYS A 191 5.63 -37.26 -2.25
N PRO A 192 5.88 -38.56 -2.43
CA PRO A 192 6.56 -39.33 -1.40
C PRO A 192 7.92 -38.68 -1.15
N ASN A 193 8.22 -38.37 0.11
CA ASN A 193 9.51 -37.80 0.50
C ASN A 193 10.64 -38.59 -0.19
N GLU A 194 11.40 -37.92 -1.07
CA GLU A 194 12.57 -38.54 -1.67
C GLU A 194 13.48 -39.01 -0.53
N ASN A 195 13.91 -40.27 -0.59
CA ASN A 195 14.78 -40.83 0.43
C ASN A 195 16.03 -39.94 0.52
N MET A 196 16.28 -39.35 1.69
CA MET A 196 17.40 -38.44 1.95
C MET A 196 18.72 -38.99 1.41
N VAL A 197 18.90 -40.32 1.45
CA VAL A 197 20.07 -41.01 0.90
C VAL A 197 20.21 -40.78 -0.61
N LEU A 198 19.12 -40.89 -1.38
CA LEU A 198 19.12 -40.68 -2.83
C LEU A 198 19.37 -39.20 -3.18
N LEU A 199 18.83 -38.28 -2.38
CA LEU A 199 19.07 -36.85 -2.55
C LEU A 199 20.55 -36.52 -2.29
N PHE A 200 21.13 -37.07 -1.23
CA PHE A 200 22.55 -36.92 -0.95
C PHE A 200 23.41 -37.56 -2.04
N GLU A 201 23.10 -38.75 -2.53
CA GLU A 201 23.85 -39.39 -3.62
C GLU A 201 23.81 -38.58 -4.91
N LYS A 202 22.67 -37.98 -5.25
CA LYS A 202 22.51 -37.13 -6.45
C LYS A 202 23.33 -35.84 -6.39
N HIS A 203 23.52 -35.29 -5.19
CA HIS A 203 24.18 -34.00 -4.98
C HIS A 203 25.58 -34.09 -4.36
N THR A 204 26.04 -35.28 -3.98
CA THR A 204 27.41 -35.50 -3.50
C THR A 204 28.32 -35.68 -4.70
N VAL A 205 29.13 -34.66 -4.99
CA VAL A 205 30.30 -34.82 -5.86
C VAL A 205 31.28 -35.75 -5.14
N TYR A 206 31.39 -36.99 -5.62
CA TYR A 206 32.25 -38.01 -5.01
C TYR A 206 33.69 -37.51 -4.85
N LEU A 207 34.18 -37.47 -3.60
CA LEU A 207 35.59 -37.25 -3.27
C LEU A 207 36.51 -38.40 -3.72
N ASN A 208 35.95 -39.43 -4.38
CA ASN A 208 36.66 -40.62 -4.86
C ASN A 208 37.80 -40.31 -5.86
N GLY A 209 37.87 -39.09 -6.39
CA GLY A 209 38.95 -38.63 -7.29
C GLY A 209 40.12 -37.92 -6.61
N LEU A 210 40.07 -37.65 -5.29
CA LEU A 210 41.17 -36.95 -4.61
C LEU A 210 42.31 -37.92 -4.28
N LYS A 211 43.33 -37.91 -5.12
CA LYS A 211 44.60 -38.58 -4.85
C LYS A 211 45.30 -37.83 -3.71
N SER A 212 45.56 -38.51 -2.59
CA SER A 212 46.36 -37.95 -1.50
C SER A 212 47.70 -37.48 -2.06
N LEU A 213 48.04 -36.20 -1.86
CA LEU A 213 49.36 -35.68 -2.22
C LEU A 213 50.36 -36.34 -1.28
N ASN A 214 51.09 -37.32 -1.80
CA ASN A 214 52.22 -37.95 -1.12
C ASN A 214 53.07 -36.89 -0.43
N THR A 215 53.07 -36.90 0.90
CA THR A 215 54.03 -36.17 1.72
C THR A 215 55.40 -36.81 1.48
N SER A 216 56.13 -36.30 0.49
CA SER A 216 57.52 -36.67 0.26
C SER A 216 58.30 -36.32 1.53
N LYS A 217 58.83 -37.38 2.13
CA LYS A 217 59.84 -37.44 3.19
C LYS A 217 60.83 -36.26 3.03
N ARG A 218 60.78 -35.28 3.94
CA ARG A 218 61.96 -34.48 4.24
C ARG A 218 62.68 -35.17 5.39
N MET A 219 63.82 -35.79 5.06
CA MET A 219 64.92 -36.01 6.01
C MET A 219 65.53 -34.65 6.39
#